data_AF-A0A1I4TDZ0-F1
#
_entry.id   AF-A0A1I4TDZ0-F1
#
_cell.length_a   1.000
_cell.length_b   1.000
_cell.length_c   1.000
_cell.angle_alpha   90.00
_cell.angle_beta   90.00
_cell.angle_gamma   90.00
#
_symmetry.space_group_name_H-M   'P 1'
#
loop_
_entity.id
_entity.type
_entity.pdbx_description
1 polymer ?
#
loop_
_entity_poly.entity_id
_entity_poly.type
_entity_poly.pdbx_seq_one_letter_code
_entity_poly.pdbx_strand_id
1 'polypeptide(L)'
;MEYRFNKKFVEFGGDYQLEREEECKLPISLLGQSIVLFDNCYFYESLVNDIAYSDYFIDATGNECFFNKIHIEDYLDERDSDKLLDYGISYAKHLSKKLAQLNEGEFNVILSYDEETCTIRFHKCREGEEYLAQDLETYLLDAVLVITN
;
A
#
# COMPACT_ATOMS: atom_id res chain seq x y z
N MET A 1 -3.50 -10.35 -9.95
CA MET A 1 -3.53 -10.23 -8.47
C MET A 1 -2.93 -11.45 -7.81
N GLU A 2 -1.69 -11.31 -7.40
CA GLU A 2 -0.92 -12.24 -6.57
C GLU A 2 -0.79 -11.65 -5.16
N TYR A 3 -0.78 -12.53 -4.14
CA TYR A 3 -0.59 -12.14 -2.74
C TYR A 3 0.67 -12.78 -2.19
N ARG A 4 1.50 -11.98 -1.52
CA ARG A 4 2.61 -12.44 -0.68
C ARG A 4 2.49 -11.81 0.69
N PHE A 5 2.65 -12.57 1.76
CA PHE A 5 2.56 -12.06 3.12
C PHE A 5 3.40 -12.91 4.07
N ASN A 6 3.77 -12.33 5.22
CA ASN A 6 4.52 -13.05 6.25
C ASN A 6 3.59 -13.77 7.23
N LYS A 7 4.14 -14.65 8.08
CA LYS A 7 3.37 -15.38 9.11
C LYS A 7 2.63 -14.45 10.07
N LYS A 8 3.22 -13.31 10.41
CA LYS A 8 2.62 -12.34 11.32
C LYS A 8 1.30 -11.78 10.77
N PHE A 9 1.20 -11.60 9.45
CA PHE A 9 -0.07 -11.24 8.80
C PHE A 9 -1.16 -12.30 9.01
N VAL A 10 -0.80 -13.59 8.99
CA VAL A 10 -1.73 -14.69 9.29
C VAL A 10 -2.11 -14.74 10.77
N GLU A 11 -1.18 -14.43 11.68
CA GLU A 11 -1.44 -14.39 13.13
C GLU A 11 -2.53 -13.37 13.49
N PHE A 12 -2.64 -12.28 12.74
CA PHE A 12 -3.73 -11.30 12.88
C PHE A 12 -5.01 -11.66 12.12
N GLY A 13 -5.08 -12.84 11.49
CA GLY A 13 -6.23 -13.30 10.71
C GLY A 13 -6.33 -12.68 9.32
N GLY A 14 -5.24 -12.10 8.80
CA GLY A 14 -5.21 -11.39 7.52
C GLY A 14 -5.56 -12.27 6.31
N ASP A 15 -5.25 -13.55 6.35
CA ASP A 15 -5.59 -14.52 5.28
C ASP A 15 -7.10 -14.72 5.16
N TYR A 16 -7.81 -14.90 6.27
CA TYR A 16 -9.27 -14.94 6.28
C TYR A 16 -9.90 -13.63 5.80
N GLN A 17 -9.28 -12.50 6.11
CA GLN A 17 -9.75 -11.17 5.69
C GLN A 17 -9.56 -10.94 4.18
N LEU A 18 -8.48 -11.47 3.59
CA LEU A 18 -8.23 -11.38 2.15
C LEU A 18 -9.33 -12.06 1.32
N GLU A 19 -9.88 -13.17 1.80
CA GLU A 19 -10.95 -13.92 1.13
C GLU A 19 -12.31 -13.21 1.19
N ARG A 20 -12.51 -12.25 2.10
CA ARG A 20 -13.75 -11.50 2.21
C ARG A 20 -13.86 -10.46 1.09
N GLU A 21 -15.02 -10.44 0.44
CA GLU A 21 -15.44 -9.33 -0.41
C GLU A 21 -16.27 -8.36 0.42
N GLU A 22 -15.64 -7.27 0.86
CA GLU A 22 -16.33 -6.16 1.52
C GLU A 22 -16.02 -4.85 0.81
N GLU A 23 -17.04 -4.01 0.71
CA GLU A 23 -16.88 -2.66 0.17
C GLU A 23 -15.97 -1.84 1.08
N CYS A 24 -14.99 -1.15 0.48
CA CYS A 24 -14.09 -0.28 1.23
C CYS A 24 -14.88 0.91 1.76
N LYS A 25 -15.00 1.03 3.08
CA LYS A 25 -15.75 2.09 3.76
C LYS A 25 -14.93 3.37 4.02
N LEU A 26 -13.73 3.46 3.45
CA LEU A 26 -12.90 4.65 3.59
C LEU A 26 -13.49 5.84 2.81
N PRO A 27 -13.11 7.09 3.16
CA PRO A 27 -13.65 8.28 2.52
C PRO A 27 -13.46 8.29 1.00
N ILE A 28 -14.46 8.79 0.27
CA ILE A 28 -14.43 8.94 -1.20
C ILE A 28 -13.23 9.78 -1.65
N SER A 29 -12.82 10.77 -0.85
CA SER A 29 -11.62 11.58 -1.11
C SER A 29 -10.35 10.74 -1.20
N LEU A 30 -10.23 9.68 -0.39
CA LEU A 30 -9.12 8.73 -0.43
C LEU A 30 -9.29 7.73 -1.58
N LEU A 31 -10.46 7.11 -1.71
CA LEU A 31 -10.73 6.12 -2.76
C LEU A 31 -10.64 6.72 -4.19
N GLY A 32 -10.96 8.01 -4.30
CA GLY A 32 -11.01 8.78 -5.53
C GLY A 32 -9.68 9.35 -6.00
N GLN A 33 -8.61 9.33 -5.19
CA GLN A 33 -7.34 10.01 -5.54
C GLN A 33 -6.76 9.57 -6.88
N SER A 34 -6.61 10.48 -7.84
CA SER A 34 -5.97 10.19 -9.12
C SER A 34 -4.50 9.77 -8.91
N ILE A 35 -4.01 8.89 -9.78
CA ILE A 35 -2.60 8.51 -9.83
C ILE A 35 -2.05 9.01 -11.16
N VAL A 36 -0.93 9.73 -11.12
CA VAL A 36 -0.32 10.38 -12.29
C VAL A 36 1.14 9.98 -12.42
N LEU A 37 1.61 9.93 -13.67
CA LEU A 37 3.03 9.78 -13.99
C LEU A 37 3.69 11.16 -13.91
N PHE A 38 4.68 11.29 -13.03
CA PHE A 38 5.50 12.49 -12.88
C PHE A 38 6.96 12.08 -12.65
N ASP A 39 7.86 12.58 -13.50
CA ASP A 39 9.30 12.30 -13.45
C ASP A 39 9.65 10.80 -13.25
N ASN A 40 9.11 9.98 -14.16
CA ASN A 40 9.26 8.51 -14.20
C ASN A 40 8.71 7.75 -12.98
N CYS A 41 7.98 8.43 -12.09
CA CYS A 41 7.34 7.87 -10.91
C CYS A 41 5.82 8.04 -10.95
N TYR A 42 5.10 7.11 -10.31
CA TYR A 42 3.66 7.16 -10.16
C TYR A 42 3.31 7.67 -8.77
N PHE A 43 2.56 8.76 -8.70
CA PHE A 43 2.17 9.36 -7.43
C PHE A 43 0.67 9.62 -7.37
N TYR A 44 0.13 9.70 -6.16
CA TYR A 44 -1.14 10.39 -5.97
C TYR A 44 -1.03 11.84 -6.46
N GLU A 45 -1.96 12.28 -7.30
CA GLU A 45 -1.93 13.60 -7.95
C GLU A 45 -1.86 14.75 -6.94
N SER A 46 -2.53 14.61 -5.79
CA SER A 46 -2.52 15.61 -4.72
C SER A 46 -1.13 15.85 -4.13
N LEU A 47 -0.21 14.89 -4.26
CA LEU A 47 1.12 14.99 -3.67
C LEU A 47 2.12 15.68 -4.59
N VAL A 48 1.88 15.72 -5.91
CA VAL A 48 2.89 16.14 -6.91
C VAL A 48 3.48 17.53 -6.64
N ASN A 49 2.68 18.47 -6.14
CA ASN A 49 3.14 19.83 -5.84
C ASN A 49 4.02 19.90 -4.57
N ASP A 50 3.87 18.93 -3.67
CA ASP A 50 4.61 18.84 -2.40
C ASP A 50 5.84 17.93 -2.51
N ILE A 51 6.06 17.28 -3.67
CA ILE A 51 7.25 16.48 -3.93
C ILE A 51 8.46 17.41 -4.07
N ALA A 52 9.16 17.61 -2.96
CA ALA A 52 10.55 18.01 -3.02
C ALA A 52 11.37 16.76 -3.40
N TYR A 53 11.66 16.59 -4.69
CA TYR A 53 12.61 15.56 -5.14
C TYR A 53 13.88 15.72 -4.30
N SER A 54 14.14 14.72 -3.47
CA SER A 54 15.31 14.70 -2.62
C SER A 54 16.27 13.71 -3.24
N ASP A 55 17.51 14.13 -3.48
CA ASP A 55 18.63 13.26 -3.86
C ASP A 55 18.89 12.14 -2.82
N TYR A 56 18.15 12.13 -1.72
CA TYR A 56 18.17 11.12 -0.67
C TYR A 56 17.59 9.77 -1.11
N PHE A 57 16.71 9.73 -2.13
CA PHE A 57 16.18 8.49 -2.67
C PHE A 57 16.97 8.06 -3.90
N ILE A 58 17.49 6.83 -3.83
CA ILE A 58 18.45 6.28 -4.80
C ILE A 58 17.77 5.92 -6.13
N ASP A 59 16.48 5.54 -6.10
CA ASP A 59 15.72 5.09 -7.27
C ASP A 59 14.23 5.52 -7.25
N ALA A 60 13.51 5.20 -8.32
CA ALA A 60 12.10 5.56 -8.49
C ALA A 60 11.20 4.81 -7.50
N THR A 61 11.50 3.53 -7.25
CA THR A 61 10.77 2.68 -6.30
C THR A 61 10.78 3.24 -4.87
N GLY A 62 11.95 3.70 -4.40
CA GLY A 62 12.09 4.32 -3.08
C GLY A 62 11.31 5.63 -2.97
N ASN A 63 11.33 6.47 -4.01
CA ASN A 63 10.53 7.69 -4.08
C ASN A 63 9.03 7.40 -4.00
N GLU A 64 8.54 6.49 -4.85
CA GLU A 64 7.13 6.08 -4.88
C GLU A 64 6.68 5.56 -3.51
N CYS A 65 7.41 4.64 -2.90
CA CYS A 65 7.05 4.10 -1.59
C CYS A 65 7.10 5.13 -0.45
N PHE A 66 7.96 6.14 -0.56
CA PHE A 66 8.04 7.20 0.44
C PHE A 66 6.86 8.16 0.33
N PHE A 67 6.63 8.72 -0.86
CA PHE A 67 5.59 9.73 -1.06
C PHE A 67 4.18 9.12 -1.08
N ASN A 68 3.99 7.93 -1.66
CA ASN A 68 2.68 7.27 -1.71
C ASN A 68 2.28 6.56 -0.41
N LYS A 69 2.96 6.87 0.70
CA LYS A 69 2.62 6.31 2.00
C LYS A 69 1.37 6.99 2.56
N ILE A 70 0.37 6.19 2.87
CA ILE A 70 -0.78 6.62 3.65
C ILE A 70 -0.84 5.85 4.97
N HIS A 71 -1.47 6.49 5.96
CA HIS A 71 -1.80 5.91 7.26
C HIS A 71 -3.31 5.70 7.29
N ILE A 72 -3.78 4.46 7.48
CA ILE A 72 -5.20 4.14 7.42
C ILE A 72 -5.91 4.65 8.66
N GLU A 73 -5.22 4.64 9.80
CA GLU A 73 -5.70 5.16 11.07
C GLU A 73 -6.12 6.63 11.01
N ASP A 74 -5.52 7.45 10.11
CA ASP A 74 -5.88 8.86 9.92
C ASP A 74 -7.30 9.05 9.34
N TYR A 75 -7.92 7.98 8.83
CA TYR A 75 -9.23 7.99 8.19
C TYR A 75 -10.31 7.21 8.96
N LEU A 76 -9.99 6.71 10.16
CA LEU A 76 -10.92 5.94 10.98
C LEU A 76 -11.50 6.76 12.13
N ASP A 77 -12.76 6.47 12.47
CA ASP A 77 -13.33 6.87 13.75
C ASP A 77 -12.72 6.02 14.88
N GLU A 78 -12.56 6.57 16.09
CA GLU A 78 -12.06 5.83 17.28
C GLU A 78 -12.80 4.50 17.54
N ARG A 79 -14.08 4.45 17.15
CA ARG A 79 -14.97 3.28 17.31
C ARG A 79 -14.66 2.12 16.37
N ASP A 80 -13.84 2.35 15.35
CA ASP A 80 -13.45 1.36 14.33
C ASP A 80 -11.97 0.97 14.44
N SER A 81 -11.28 1.36 15.53
CA SER A 81 -9.86 1.08 15.74
C SER A 81 -9.54 -0.43 15.74
N ASP A 82 -10.47 -1.27 16.19
CA ASP A 82 -10.39 -2.73 16.15
C ASP A 82 -10.47 -3.32 14.74
N LYS A 83 -10.84 -2.53 13.73
CA LYS A 83 -10.98 -2.94 12.32
C LYS A 83 -9.86 -2.39 11.44
N LEU A 84 -8.83 -1.79 12.03
CA LEU A 84 -7.76 -1.11 11.28
C LEU A 84 -7.16 -1.98 10.17
N LEU A 85 -6.88 -3.25 10.45
CA LEU A 85 -6.37 -4.20 9.46
C LEU A 85 -7.39 -4.52 8.35
N ASP A 86 -8.69 -4.67 8.68
CA ASP A 86 -9.75 -4.90 7.70
C ASP A 86 -9.83 -3.73 6.70
N TYR A 87 -9.82 -2.50 7.21
CA TYR A 87 -9.82 -1.29 6.39
C TYR A 87 -8.57 -1.20 5.52
N GLY A 88 -7.40 -1.53 6.08
CA GLY A 88 -6.15 -1.60 5.34
C GLY A 88 -6.20 -2.59 4.18
N ILE A 89 -6.59 -3.85 4.44
CA ILE A 89 -6.68 -4.89 3.41
C ILE A 89 -7.68 -4.48 2.32
N SER A 90 -8.84 -3.94 2.72
CA SER A 90 -9.85 -3.46 1.77
C SER A 90 -9.31 -2.35 0.87
N TYR A 91 -8.60 -1.37 1.44
CA TYR A 91 -7.97 -0.31 0.66
C TYR A 91 -6.85 -0.82 -0.24
N ALA A 92 -6.00 -1.73 0.24
CA ALA A 92 -4.92 -2.31 -0.56
C ALA A 92 -5.49 -3.03 -1.80
N LYS A 93 -6.58 -3.79 -1.63
CA LYS A 93 -7.30 -4.43 -2.74
C LYS A 93 -7.91 -3.41 -3.71
N HIS A 94 -8.52 -2.34 -3.19
CA HIS A 94 -9.05 -1.24 -4.02
C HIS A 94 -7.96 -0.56 -4.84
N LEU A 95 -6.85 -0.20 -4.20
CA LEU A 95 -5.72 0.46 -4.82
C LEU A 95 -5.05 -0.42 -5.88
N SER A 96 -4.86 -1.71 -5.60
CA SER A 96 -4.31 -2.67 -6.56
C SER A 96 -5.17 -2.76 -7.83
N LYS A 97 -6.50 -2.83 -7.68
CA LYS A 97 -7.44 -2.78 -8.82
C LYS A 97 -7.35 -1.47 -9.59
N LYS A 98 -7.22 -0.34 -8.89
CA LYS A 98 -7.08 1.00 -9.51
C LYS A 98 -5.79 1.11 -10.33
N LEU A 99 -4.67 0.63 -9.78
CA LEU A 99 -3.39 0.60 -10.47
C LEU A 99 -3.42 -0.30 -11.71
N ALA A 100 -4.14 -1.43 -11.65
CA ALA A 100 -4.31 -2.32 -12.81
C ALA A 100 -5.00 -1.62 -13.98
N GLN A 101 -5.94 -0.71 -13.69
CA GLN A 101 -6.67 0.04 -14.71
C GLN A 101 -5.82 1.07 -15.45
N LEU A 102 -4.63 1.43 -14.93
CA LEU A 102 -3.70 2.31 -15.63
C LEU A 102 -3.11 1.65 -16.88
N ASN A 103 -3.04 0.31 -16.93
CA ASN A 103 -2.39 -0.46 -18.00
C ASN A 103 -0.91 -0.10 -18.23
N GLU A 104 -0.21 0.30 -17.17
CA GLU A 104 1.18 0.78 -17.19
C GLU A 104 2.18 -0.26 -16.66
N GLY A 105 1.81 -1.53 -16.65
CA GLY A 105 2.60 -2.64 -16.10
C GLY A 105 2.18 -3.02 -14.68
N GLU A 106 3.05 -3.77 -14.00
CA GLU A 106 2.81 -4.28 -12.66
C GLU A 106 3.20 -3.26 -11.59
N PHE A 107 2.46 -3.28 -10.50
CA PHE A 107 2.63 -2.47 -9.31
C PHE A 107 2.51 -3.35 -8.09
N ASN A 108 3.33 -3.07 -7.08
CA ASN A 108 3.15 -3.61 -5.76
C ASN A 108 2.38 -2.62 -4.90
N VAL A 109 1.34 -3.10 -4.23
CA VAL A 109 0.71 -2.43 -3.09
C VAL A 109 1.18 -3.13 -1.83
N ILE A 110 1.77 -2.38 -0.91
CA ILE A 110 2.37 -2.90 0.32
C ILE A 110 1.56 -2.39 1.49
N LEU A 111 1.07 -3.30 2.33
CA LEU A 111 0.46 -3.03 3.63
C LEU A 111 1.42 -3.47 4.72
N SER A 112 1.65 -2.60 5.71
CA SER A 112 2.38 -2.89 6.95
C SER A 112 1.49 -2.59 8.14
N TYR A 113 1.39 -3.51 9.09
CA TYR A 113 0.52 -3.40 10.27
C TYR A 113 1.22 -3.89 11.53
N ASP A 114 1.12 -3.13 12.62
CA ASP A 114 1.78 -3.43 13.90
C ASP A 114 0.83 -3.32 15.12
N GLU A 115 -0.48 -3.53 14.92
CA GLU A 115 -1.56 -3.38 15.91
C GLU A 115 -1.95 -1.93 16.24
N GLU A 116 -1.01 -0.98 16.15
CA GLU A 116 -1.27 0.43 16.41
C GLU A 116 -1.45 1.23 15.11
N THR A 117 -0.71 0.87 14.07
CA THR A 117 -0.69 1.58 12.79
C THR A 117 -0.94 0.63 11.62
N CYS A 118 -1.57 1.14 10.56
CA CYS A 118 -1.68 0.42 9.29
C CYS A 118 -1.31 1.35 8.15
N THR A 119 -0.16 1.08 7.54
CA THR A 119 0.36 1.91 6.46
C THR A 119 0.23 1.21 5.14
N ILE A 120 -0.14 1.96 4.10
CA ILE A 120 -0.22 1.47 2.73
C ILE A 120 0.65 2.32 1.83
N ARG A 121 1.39 1.64 0.96
CA ARG A 121 2.30 2.23 -0.02
C ARG A 121 2.10 1.55 -1.35
N PHE A 122 2.51 2.19 -2.44
CA PHE A 122 2.62 1.52 -3.71
C PHE A 122 3.80 2.02 -4.52
N HIS A 123 4.30 1.15 -5.40
CA HIS A 123 5.32 1.47 -6.39
C HIS A 123 5.12 0.61 -7.65
N LYS A 124 5.65 1.08 -8.78
CA LYS A 124 5.72 0.29 -10.02
C LYS A 124 6.85 -0.73 -9.92
N CYS A 125 6.62 -1.94 -10.40
CA CYS A 125 7.64 -2.97 -10.52
C CYS A 125 8.62 -2.59 -11.63
N ARG A 126 9.92 -2.52 -11.30
CA ARG A 126 11.00 -2.19 -12.23
C ARG A 126 12.11 -3.21 -12.09
N GLU A 127 12.74 -3.57 -13.20
CA GLU A 127 13.88 -4.48 -13.17
C GLU A 127 15.04 -3.87 -12.38
N GLY A 128 15.55 -4.59 -11.38
CA GLY A 128 16.67 -4.16 -10.56
C GLY A 128 16.32 -3.19 -9.41
N GLU A 129 15.05 -2.84 -9.22
CA GLU A 129 14.60 -2.04 -8.08
C GLU A 129 13.69 -2.86 -7.17
N GLU A 130 13.99 -2.86 -5.87
CA GLU A 130 13.23 -3.57 -4.84
C GLU A 130 13.03 -2.68 -3.61
N TYR A 131 11.81 -2.64 -3.08
CA TYR A 131 11.55 -1.92 -1.83
C TYR A 131 11.64 -2.81 -0.58
N LEU A 132 11.15 -4.05 -0.70
CA LEU A 132 11.14 -5.02 0.39
C LEU A 132 12.21 -6.08 0.18
N ALA A 133 12.71 -6.65 1.27
CA ALA A 133 13.50 -7.86 1.20
C ALA A 133 12.69 -8.99 0.52
N GLN A 134 13.36 -9.83 -0.27
CA GLN A 134 12.73 -10.97 -0.94
C GLN A 134 11.99 -11.88 0.06
N ASP A 135 12.59 -12.10 1.22
CA ASP A 135 11.99 -12.84 2.34
C ASP A 135 11.25 -11.89 3.30
N LEU A 136 9.92 -11.91 3.25
CA LEU A 136 9.05 -11.10 4.10
C LEU A 136 9.09 -11.51 5.57
N GLU A 137 9.61 -12.71 5.89
CA GLU A 137 9.74 -13.16 7.29
C GLU A 137 10.82 -12.37 8.05
N THR A 138 11.65 -11.59 7.36
CA THR A 138 12.63 -10.70 7.99
C THR A 138 12.00 -9.50 8.70
N TYR A 139 10.74 -9.17 8.39
CA TYR A 139 9.97 -8.12 9.05
C TYR A 139 9.31 -8.68 10.32
N LEU A 140 10.05 -8.66 11.43
CA LEU A 140 9.64 -9.30 12.69
C LEU A 140 8.56 -8.52 13.47
N LEU A 141 8.51 -7.20 13.29
CA LEU A 141 7.61 -6.32 14.04
C LEU A 141 6.29 -6.12 13.30
N ASP A 142 6.33 -6.06 11.98
CA ASP A 142 5.17 -5.80 11.14
C ASP A 142 4.55 -7.07 10.55
N ALA A 143 3.23 -7.13 10.53
CA ALA A 143 2.50 -7.92 9.55
C ALA A 143 2.60 -7.25 8.19
N VAL A 144 3.09 -7.99 7.19
CA VAL A 144 3.31 -7.45 5.85
C VAL A 144 2.46 -8.22 4.84
N LEU A 145 1.75 -7.48 4.00
CA LEU A 145 1.05 -7.97 2.82
C LEU A 145 1.52 -7.20 1.59
N VAL A 146 1.80 -7.92 0.52
CA VAL A 146 2.11 -7.39 -0.81
C VAL A 146 1.06 -7.92 -1.79
N ILE A 147 0.41 -7.02 -2.51
CA ILE A 147 -0.51 -7.32 -3.60
C ILE A 147 0.13 -6.85 -4.90
N THR A 148 0.44 -7.77 -5.80
CA THR A 148 0.90 -7.46 -7.16
C THR A 148 -0.26 -7.58 -8.12
N ASN A 149 -0.59 -6.51 -8.84
CA ASN A 149 -1.81 -6.44 -9.66
C ASN A 149 -1.75 -7.27 -10.95
#